data_AF-X1KA48-F1
#
_entry.id   AF-X1KA48-F1
#
_cell.length_a   1.000
_cell.length_b   1.000
_cell.length_c   1.000
_cell.angle_alpha   90.00
_cell.angle_beta   90.00
_cell.angle_gamma   90.00
#
_symmetry.space_group_name_H-M   'P 1'
#
loop_
_entity.id
_entity.type
_entity.pdbx_description
1 polymer ?
#
loop_
_entity_poly.entity_id
_entity_poly.type
_entity_poly.pdbx_seq_one_letter_code
_entity_poly.pdbx_strand_id
1 'polypeptide(L)' 'MIAVGAEGRIIEVSLDKEIVWEFISPFMGRRENAVYRAYRIPPEWVPGNPAGYAEWATLYE' A
#
# COMPACT_ATOMS: atom_id res chain seq x y z
N MET A 1 7.51 -1.16 -2.24
CA MET A 1 6.16 -0.69 -2.63
C MET A 1 6.25 0.17 -3.88
N ILE A 2 5.29 0.03 -4.79
CA ILE A 2 5.22 0.71 -6.09
C ILE A 2 3.83 1.35 -6.23
N ALA A 3 3.77 2.61 -6.65
CA ALA A 3 2.51 3.28 -6.97
C ALA A 3 2.29 3.29 -8.48
N VAL A 4 1.31 2.52 -8.95
CA VAL A 4 0.85 2.48 -10.35
C VAL A 4 -0.21 3.58 -10.52
N GLY A 5 0.27 4.81 -10.62
CA GLY A 5 -0.54 5.98 -10.31
C GLY A 5 -1.77 6.20 -11.18
N ALA A 6 -1.67 6.02 -12.50
CA ALA A 6 -2.81 6.23 -13.40
C ALA A 6 -3.94 5.18 -13.22
N GLU A 7 -3.58 3.98 -12.71
CA GLU A 7 -4.50 2.89 -12.42
C GLU A 7 -5.12 2.97 -11.02
N GLY A 8 -4.59 3.86 -10.17
CA GLY A 8 -5.01 3.98 -8.78
C GLY A 8 -4.64 2.79 -7.93
N ARG A 9 -3.58 2.10 -8.34
CA ARG A 9 -3.16 0.83 -7.78
C ARG A 9 -1.84 1.01 -7.05
N ILE A 10 -1.72 0.39 -5.89
CA ILE A 10 -0.49 0.33 -5.11
C ILE A 10 -0.19 -1.15 -4.91
N ILE A 11 1.03 -1.56 -5.24
CA ILE A 11 1.45 -2.94 -5.05
C ILE A 11 2.70 -3.01 -4.18
N GLU A 12 2.81 -4.16 -3.54
CA GLU A 12 4.02 -4.61 -2.91
C GLU A 12 4.50 -5.89 -3.56
N VAL A 13 5.82 -5.96 -3.74
CA VAL A 13 6.48 -7.05 -4.43
C VAL A 13 7.59 -7.59 -3.51
N SER A 14 7.65 -8.91 -3.36
CA SER A 14 8.73 -9.60 -2.62
C SER A 14 10.05 -9.60 -3.42
N LEU A 15 11.14 -10.07 -2.82
CA LEU A 15 12.41 -10.25 -3.52
C LEU A 15 12.31 -11.24 -4.70
N ASP A 16 11.40 -12.21 -4.59
CA ASP A 16 11.12 -13.20 -5.64
C ASP A 16 10.24 -12.65 -6.79
N LYS A 17 9.93 -11.34 -6.75
CA LYS A 17 9.10 -10.64 -7.75
C LYS A 17 7.62 -11.04 -7.72
N GLU A 18 7.16 -11.59 -6.61
CA GLU A 18 5.74 -11.93 -6.40
C GLU A 18 4.99 -10.76 -5.77
N ILE A 19 3.75 -10.51 -6.22
CA ILE A 19 2.88 -9.51 -5.60
C ILE A 19 2.34 -10.09 -4.29
N VAL A 20 2.72 -9.47 -3.17
CA VAL A 20 2.41 -9.96 -1.83
C VAL A 20 1.40 -9.09 -1.08
N TRP A 21 1.14 -7.89 -1.60
CA TRP A 21 0.06 -7.02 -1.14
C TRP A 21 -0.39 -6.09 -2.26
N GLU A 22 -1.66 -5.74 -2.26
CA GLU A 22 -2.26 -4.88 -3.26
C GLU A 22 -3.37 -4.01 -2.66
N PHE A 23 -3.46 -2.78 -3.15
CA PHE A 23 -4.58 -1.89 -2.96
C PHE A 23 -5.00 -1.28 -4.31
N ILE A 24 -6.30 -1.21 -4.54
CA ILE A 24 -6.90 -0.50 -5.68
C ILE A 24 -7.85 0.55 -5.11
N SER A 25 -7.60 1.82 -5.47
CA SER A 25 -8.46 2.93 -5.08
C SER A 25 -9.86 2.72 -5.64
N PRO A 26 -10.92 2.79 -4.81
CA PRO A 26 -12.30 2.71 -5.29
C PRO A 26 -12.77 4.04 -5.90
N PHE A 27 -11.97 5.10 -5.85
CA PHE A 27 -12.36 6.44 -6.26
C PHE A 27 -11.82 6.77 -7.66
N MET A 28 -12.72 6.89 -8.62
CA MET A 28 -12.37 7.32 -9.97
C MET A 28 -12.40 8.85 -10.07
N GLY A 29 -11.30 9.46 -10.51
CA GLY A 29 -11.26 10.88 -10.84
C GLY A 29 -11.99 11.17 -12.17
N ARG A 30 -11.99 12.44 -12.60
CA ARG A 30 -12.67 12.84 -13.85
C ARG A 30 -12.10 12.19 -15.12
N ARG A 31 -10.86 11.71 -15.09
CA ARG A 31 -10.15 11.13 -16.25
C ARG A 31 -9.41 9.83 -15.94
N GLU A 32 -8.96 9.67 -14.71
CA GLU A 32 -8.11 8.55 -14.29
C GLU A 32 -8.35 8.25 -12.80
N ASN A 33 -7.97 7.05 -12.38
CA ASN A 33 -7.97 6.65 -10.97
C ASN A 33 -6.65 7.13 -10.33
N ALA A 34 -6.32 8.42 -10.43
CA ALA A 34 -4.98 8.87 -10.09
C ALA A 34 -4.63 8.71 -8.59
N VAL A 35 -3.58 7.94 -8.32
CA VAL A 35 -2.87 7.92 -7.03
C VAL A 35 -1.45 8.44 -7.27
N TYR A 36 -1.10 9.56 -6.65
CA TYR A 36 0.21 10.19 -6.91
C TYR A 36 1.36 9.48 -6.18
N ARG A 37 1.23 9.31 -4.86
CA ARG A 37 2.25 8.67 -4.01
C ARG A 37 1.60 7.99 -2.82
N ALA A 38 2.27 6.94 -2.35
CA ALA A 38 2.00 6.30 -1.08
C ALA A 38 3.32 6.04 -0.38
N TYR A 39 3.29 6.00 0.94
CA TYR A 39 4.40 5.60 1.79
C TYR A 39 3.87 4.68 2.87
N ARG A 40 4.72 3.77 3.36
CA ARG A 40 4.41 3.06 4.58
C ARG A 40 4.59 3.99 5.75
N ILE A 41 3.74 3.81 6.75
CA ILE A 41 3.91 4.41 8.06
C ILE A 41 4.11 3.30 9.08
N PRO A 42 4.85 3.57 10.16
CA PRO A 42 4.88 2.68 11.31
C PRO A 42 3.44 2.42 11.83
N PRO A 43 3.09 1.17 12.19
CA PRO A 43 1.75 0.82 12.68
C PRO A 43 1.24 1.67 13.85
N GLU A 44 2.14 2.15 14.70
CA GLU A 44 1.86 2.99 15.86
C GLU A 44 1.43 4.42 15.49
N TRP A 45 1.64 4.85 14.23
CA TRP A 45 1.16 6.16 13.75
C TRP A 45 -0.32 6.15 13.36
N VAL A 46 -0.97 4.97 13.30
CA VAL A 46 -2.40 4.85 12.98
C VAL A 46 -3.24 5.21 14.22
N PRO A 47 -4.02 6.31 14.20
CA PRO A 47 -4.79 6.73 15.38
C PRO A 47 -5.82 5.68 15.79
N GLY A 48 -5.83 5.31 17.08
CA GLY A 48 -6.81 4.38 17.64
C GLY A 48 -6.57 2.90 17.32
N ASN A 49 -5.37 2.53 16.83
CA ASN A 49 -4.98 1.13 16.56
C ASN A 49 -4.99 0.28 17.86
N PRO A 50 -6.00 -0.56 18.12
CA PRO A 50 -6.11 -1.30 19.37
C PRO A 50 -5.26 -2.59 19.38
N ALA A 51 -4.71 -2.99 18.23
CA ALA A 51 -4.35 -4.38 17.97
C ALA A 51 -2.90 -4.63 17.50
N GLY A 52 -2.06 -3.61 17.38
CA GLY A 52 -0.63 -3.82 17.08
C GLY A 52 -0.42 -4.64 15.80
N TYR A 53 -0.77 -4.09 14.64
CA TYR A 53 -0.41 -4.71 13.35
C TYR A 53 1.07 -5.12 13.39
N ALA A 54 1.35 -6.34 12.92
CA ALA A 54 2.73 -6.82 12.77
C ALA A 54 3.56 -5.78 12.03
N GLU A 55 4.79 -5.58 12.48
CA GLU A 55 5.70 -4.66 11.80
C GLU A 55 5.82 -5.11 10.35
N TRP A 56 5.45 -4.25 9.41
CA TRP A 56 5.42 -4.64 8.01
C TRP A 56 6.81 -4.94 7.44
N ALA A 57 7.88 -4.58 8.16
CA ALA A 57 9.25 -4.94 7.82
C ALA A 57 9.52 -6.43 8.00
N THR A 58 8.80 -7.10 8.92
CA THR A 58 8.98 -8.52 9.22
C THR A 58 8.03 -9.42 8.42
N LEU A 59 7.13 -8.87 7.60
CA LEU A 59 6.13 -9.64 6.84
C LEU A 59 6.70 -10.35 5.60
N TYR A 60 7.95 -10.06 5.23
CA TYR A 60 8.57 -10.51 3.98
C TYR A 60 9.97 -11.11 4.19
N GLU A 61 10.32 -11.45 5.43
CA GLU A 61 11.47 -12.32 5.75
C GLU A 61 11.11 -13.81 5.61
#